data_AF-A0A2J7TFJ1-F1
#
_entry.id   AF-A0A2J7TFJ1-F1
#
_cell.length_a   1.000
_cell.length_b   1.000
_cell.length_c   1.000
_cell.angle_alpha   90.00
_cell.angle_beta   90.00
_cell.angle_gamma   90.00
#
_symmetry.space_group_name_H-M   'P 1'
#
loop_
_entity.id
_entity.type
_entity.pdbx_description
1 polymer ?
#
loop_
_entity_poly.entity_id
_entity_poly.type
_entity_poly.pdbx_seq_one_letter_code
_entity_poly.pdbx_strand_id
1 'polypeptide(L)'
;MEPDAKINALEAPFPLQSNGLPERWDAEQVAKALIKAFVTLDRLPRSRGPREPGGHWPRHQVEWADQLAQAELGEAERRDRAATLNRSELRPTSAEIAQMDAVIDWLRQLRLVDSGMALVTSLWAARTARGRSVKALCKEKKWAPHTFYRKRAKALSYLASWLNDRNILVF
;
A
#
# COMPACT_ATOMS: atom_id res chain seq x y z
N MET A 1 -48.42 -0.15 44.20
CA MET A 1 -48.34 0.25 42.78
C MET A 1 -46.91 0.66 42.51
N GLU A 2 -46.26 -0.09 41.62
CA GLU A 2 -45.05 0.24 40.84
C GLU A 2 -44.94 1.75 40.48
N PRO A 3 -43.72 2.33 40.29
CA PRO A 3 -42.77 1.72 39.35
C PRO A 3 -41.28 1.67 39.74
N ASP A 4 -40.68 0.59 39.26
CA ASP A 4 -39.30 0.42 38.82
C ASP A 4 -38.59 1.73 38.42
N ALA A 5 -37.48 2.05 39.10
CA ALA A 5 -36.51 3.05 38.66
C ALA A 5 -35.15 2.39 38.39
N LYS A 6 -35.08 1.57 37.34
CA LYS A 6 -33.83 1.24 36.64
C LYS A 6 -33.36 2.48 35.86
N ILE A 7 -32.86 3.49 36.57
CA ILE A 7 -32.38 4.73 35.94
C ILE A 7 -30.85 4.76 36.05
N ASN A 8 -30.23 4.65 34.88
CA ASN A 8 -28.85 5.05 34.55
C ASN A 8 -27.68 4.18 35.05
N ALA A 9 -27.61 2.94 34.55
CA ALA A 9 -26.34 2.21 34.42
C ALA A 9 -25.52 2.62 33.16
N LEU A 10 -25.97 3.64 32.40
CA LEU A 10 -25.37 4.07 31.13
C LEU A 10 -24.42 5.28 31.26
N GLU A 11 -24.23 5.82 32.47
CA GLU A 11 -23.31 6.95 32.74
C GLU A 11 -22.01 6.51 33.42
N ALA A 12 -21.55 5.28 33.16
CA ALA A 12 -20.11 5.07 33.32
C ALA A 12 -19.44 5.95 32.26
N PRO A 13 -18.47 6.82 32.59
CA PRO A 13 -17.67 7.47 31.55
C PRO A 13 -17.07 6.33 30.74
N PHE A 14 -17.51 6.16 29.49
CA PHE A 14 -16.79 5.31 28.56
C PHE A 14 -15.35 5.75 28.70
N PRO A 15 -14.42 4.89 29.18
CA PRO A 15 -13.03 5.25 29.13
C PRO A 15 -12.83 5.63 27.68
N LEU A 16 -12.37 6.86 27.42
CA LEU A 16 -11.92 7.25 26.10
C LEU A 16 -10.87 6.19 25.77
N GLN A 17 -11.29 5.16 25.03
CA GLN A 17 -10.36 4.20 24.49
C GLN A 17 -9.51 5.10 23.61
N SER A 18 -8.30 5.41 24.08
CA SER A 18 -7.29 6.02 23.25
C SER A 18 -7.28 5.11 22.03
N ASN A 19 -7.82 5.58 20.90
CA ASN A 19 -7.67 4.90 19.63
C ASN A 19 -6.20 4.51 19.60
N GLY A 20 -5.88 3.21 19.60
CA GLY A 20 -4.55 2.67 19.96
C GLY A 20 -3.42 3.07 19.01
N LEU A 21 -3.60 4.14 18.24
CA LEU A 21 -2.60 4.89 17.53
C LEU A 21 -1.70 5.58 18.56
N PRO A 22 -0.40 5.24 18.60
CA PRO A 22 0.52 5.94 19.49
C PRO A 22 0.67 7.40 19.06
N GLU A 23 0.98 8.24 20.03
CA GLU A 23 1.11 9.69 19.85
C GLU A 23 2.30 10.09 18.97
N ARG A 24 3.27 9.19 18.79
CA ARG A 24 4.53 9.45 18.09
C ARG A 24 4.87 8.32 17.13
N TRP A 25 5.56 8.68 16.05
CA TRP A 25 6.10 7.74 15.09
C TRP A 25 7.27 6.95 15.70
N ASP A 26 7.16 5.63 15.63
CA ASP A 26 8.29 4.71 15.76
C ASP A 26 8.72 4.16 14.37
N ALA A 27 9.96 3.69 14.28
CA ALA A 27 10.54 3.11 13.07
C ALA A 27 9.71 1.95 12.50
N GLU A 28 9.09 1.11 13.36
CA GLU A 28 8.22 0.03 12.90
C GLU A 28 6.95 0.55 12.22
N GLN A 29 6.38 1.63 12.74
CA GLN A 29 5.17 2.23 12.18
C GLN A 29 5.45 2.92 10.86
N VAL A 30 6.57 3.64 10.76
CA VAL A 30 7.04 4.22 9.50
C VAL A 30 7.22 3.12 8.46
N ALA A 31 7.79 1.97 8.85
CA ALA A 31 7.89 0.80 7.99
C ALA A 31 6.52 0.29 7.52
N LYS A 32 5.54 0.14 8.42
CA LYS A 32 4.17 -0.29 8.08
C LYS A 32 3.49 0.69 7.13
N ALA A 33 3.61 2.00 7.39
CA ALA A 33 3.06 3.05 6.54
C ALA A 33 3.66 3.02 5.13
N LEU A 34 4.99 2.89 5.03
CA LEU A 34 5.69 2.74 3.74
C LEU A 34 5.20 1.52 2.96
N ILE A 35 5.09 0.36 3.62
CA ILE A 35 4.58 -0.85 2.96
C ILE A 35 3.14 -0.63 2.49
N LYS A 36 2.27 -0.07 3.32
CA LYS A 36 0.86 0.24 2.99
C LYS A 36 0.76 1.20 1.80
N ALA A 37 1.65 2.20 1.73
CA ALA A 37 1.71 3.11 0.59
C ALA A 37 2.05 2.37 -0.70
N PHE A 38 3.05 1.48 -0.72
CA PHE A 38 3.37 0.69 -1.92
C PHE A 38 2.28 -0.34 -2.28
N VAL A 39 1.59 -0.92 -1.30
CA VAL A 39 0.41 -1.78 -1.56
C VAL A 39 -0.71 -0.96 -2.22
N THR A 40 -0.92 0.27 -1.76
CA THR A 40 -1.91 1.20 -2.35
C THR A 40 -1.51 1.60 -3.76
N LEU A 41 -0.23 1.90 -3.98
CA LEU A 41 0.33 2.22 -5.29
C LEU A 41 0.15 1.08 -6.29
N ASP A 42 0.35 -0.18 -5.88
CA ASP A 42 0.17 -1.34 -6.76
C ASP A 42 -1.31 -1.58 -7.16
N ARG A 43 -2.28 -1.12 -6.33
CA ARG A 43 -3.73 -1.17 -6.62
C ARG A 43 -4.23 -0.04 -7.54
N LEU A 44 -3.42 1.01 -7.73
CA LEU A 44 -3.77 2.11 -8.63
C LEU A 44 -3.81 1.65 -10.09
N PRO A 45 -4.67 2.25 -10.93
CA PRO A 45 -4.66 1.96 -12.35
C PRO A 45 -3.29 2.30 -12.93
N ARG A 46 -2.62 1.30 -13.50
CA ARG A 46 -1.38 1.54 -14.24
C ARG A 46 -1.71 2.44 -15.40
N SER A 47 -1.12 3.63 -15.45
CA SER A 47 -1.17 4.49 -16.63
C SER A 47 -0.53 3.72 -17.79
N ARG A 48 -1.36 3.09 -18.62
CA ARG A 48 -0.95 2.78 -19.98
C ARG A 48 -0.91 4.13 -20.67
N GLY A 49 0.25 4.52 -21.19
CA GLY A 49 0.37 5.73 -22.02
C GLY A 49 -0.65 5.71 -23.16
N PRO A 50 -0.74 6.79 -23.95
CA PRO A 50 -1.63 6.82 -25.12
C PRO A 50 -1.45 5.52 -25.88
N ARG A 51 -2.53 4.75 -26.04
CA ARG A 51 -2.48 3.58 -26.91
C ARG A 51 -2.05 4.10 -28.28
N GLU A 52 -1.15 3.39 -28.93
CA GLU A 52 -0.81 3.65 -30.33
C GLU A 52 -2.11 3.88 -31.13
N PRO A 53 -2.11 4.81 -32.11
CA PRO A 53 -3.29 5.08 -32.92
C PRO A 53 -3.91 3.78 -33.43
N GLY A 54 -5.16 3.50 -33.06
CA GLY A 54 -5.81 2.21 -33.27
C GLY A 54 -7.23 2.22 -32.71
N GLY A 55 -8.02 1.17 -32.97
CA GLY A 55 -9.44 1.12 -32.57
C GLY A 55 -9.69 1.56 -31.13
N HIS A 56 -10.32 2.74 -30.98
CA HIS A 56 -10.56 3.42 -29.70
C HIS A 56 -11.89 3.01 -29.03
N TRP A 57 -12.62 2.07 -29.63
CA TRP A 57 -13.86 1.57 -29.08
C TRP A 57 -13.61 0.85 -27.74
N PRO A 58 -14.43 1.09 -26.71
CA PRO A 58 -14.34 0.36 -25.45
C PRO A 58 -14.40 -1.15 -25.72
N ARG A 59 -13.42 -1.92 -25.24
CA ARG A 59 -13.37 -3.40 -25.34
C ARG A 59 -14.53 -4.13 -24.63
N HIS A 60 -15.51 -3.40 -24.13
CA HIS A 60 -16.68 -3.93 -23.44
C HIS A 60 -17.84 -4.25 -24.37
N GLN A 61 -17.75 -3.93 -25.67
CA GLN A 61 -18.56 -4.64 -26.66
C GLN A 61 -17.92 -6.00 -26.90
N VAL A 62 -18.20 -6.95 -26.02
CA VAL A 62 -18.01 -8.37 -26.36
C VAL A 62 -19.13 -8.68 -27.34
N GLU A 63 -18.81 -8.67 -28.64
CA GLU A 63 -19.78 -9.06 -29.64
C GLU A 63 -20.08 -10.56 -29.51
N TRP A 64 -21.26 -10.98 -29.98
CA TRP A 64 -21.67 -12.38 -29.90
C TRP A 64 -20.64 -13.35 -30.49
N ALA A 65 -19.93 -12.94 -31.54
CA ALA A 65 -18.84 -13.69 -32.16
C ALA A 65 -17.64 -13.90 -31.21
N ASP A 66 -17.32 -12.91 -30.37
CA ASP A 66 -16.24 -13.03 -29.37
C ASP A 66 -16.62 -14.00 -28.25
N GLN A 67 -17.91 -14.08 -27.89
CA GLN A 67 -18.41 -15.03 -26.90
C GLN A 67 -18.34 -16.47 -27.42
N LEU A 68 -18.68 -16.69 -28.70
CA LEU A 68 -18.52 -17.97 -29.38
C LEU A 68 -17.04 -18.41 -29.44
N ALA A 69 -16.15 -17.50 -29.85
CA ALA A 69 -14.71 -17.78 -29.88
C ALA A 69 -14.13 -18.10 -28.48
N GLN A 70 -14.68 -17.49 -27.42
CA GLN A 70 -14.30 -17.80 -26.03
C GLN A 70 -14.87 -19.13 -25.52
N ALA A 71 -16.01 -19.58 -26.05
CA ALA A 71 -16.58 -20.89 -25.73
C ALA A 71 -15.71 -22.02 -26.28
N GLU A 72 -15.08 -21.81 -27.45
CA GLU A 72 -14.17 -22.76 -28.11
C GLU A 72 -12.79 -22.86 -27.44
N LEU A 73 -12.40 -21.90 -26.59
CA LEU A 73 -11.14 -21.96 -25.83
C LEU A 73 -11.17 -23.10 -24.80
N GLY A 74 -10.02 -23.73 -24.58
CA GLY A 74 -9.87 -24.71 -23.51
C GLY A 74 -10.15 -24.11 -22.13
N GLU A 75 -10.69 -24.91 -21.19
CA GLU A 75 -11.12 -24.42 -19.87
C GLU A 75 -10.04 -23.64 -19.10
N ALA A 76 -8.77 -24.05 -19.24
CA ALA A 76 -7.65 -23.41 -18.56
C ALA A 76 -7.42 -21.97 -19.06
N GLU A 77 -7.50 -21.75 -20.38
CA GLU A 77 -7.31 -20.44 -20.99
C GLU A 77 -8.51 -19.52 -20.69
N ARG A 78 -9.72 -20.08 -20.65
CA ARG A 78 -10.93 -19.35 -20.26
C ARG A 78 -10.85 -18.86 -18.82
N ARG A 79 -10.38 -19.70 -17.89
CA ARG A 79 -10.19 -19.33 -16.47
C ARG A 79 -9.12 -18.25 -16.29
N ASP A 80 -7.99 -18.33 -17.00
CA ASP A 80 -6.92 -17.35 -16.90
C ASP A 80 -7.33 -15.96 -17.44
N ARG A 81 -8.05 -15.94 -18.57
CA ARG A 81 -8.62 -14.70 -19.12
C ARG A 81 -9.70 -14.11 -18.21
N ALA A 82 -10.59 -14.94 -17.67
CA ALA A 82 -11.61 -14.50 -16.72
C ALA A 82 -10.99 -13.94 -15.43
N ALA A 83 -9.94 -14.56 -14.88
CA ALA A 83 -9.22 -14.05 -13.71
C ALA A 83 -8.54 -12.70 -14.00
N THR A 84 -8.10 -12.47 -15.24
CA THR A 84 -7.48 -11.22 -15.66
C THR A 84 -8.50 -10.09 -15.85
N LEU A 85 -9.68 -10.40 -16.38
CA LEU A 85 -10.78 -9.44 -16.61
C LEU A 85 -11.57 -9.14 -15.32
N ASN A 86 -11.82 -10.16 -14.50
CA ASN A 86 -12.51 -10.07 -13.22
C ASN A 86 -11.54 -9.74 -12.09
N ARG A 87 -10.56 -8.85 -12.31
CA ARG A 87 -9.82 -8.23 -11.21
C ARG A 87 -10.75 -7.28 -10.47
N SER A 88 -11.57 -7.82 -9.59
CA SER A 88 -12.31 -7.11 -8.55
C SER A 88 -11.38 -6.70 -7.41
N GLU A 89 -10.19 -6.19 -7.72
CA GLU A 89 -9.37 -5.56 -6.69
C GLU A 89 -10.05 -4.25 -6.30
N LEU A 90 -10.50 -4.17 -5.05
CA LEU A 90 -11.08 -2.96 -4.49
C LEU A 90 -10.10 -1.80 -4.72
N ARG A 91 -10.55 -0.80 -5.49
CA ARG A 91 -9.77 0.41 -5.74
C ARG A 91 -9.46 1.08 -4.40
N PRO A 92 -8.26 1.67 -4.26
CA PRO A 92 -7.94 2.40 -3.05
C PRO A 92 -8.87 3.62 -2.92
N THR A 93 -9.28 3.90 -1.70
CA THR A 93 -10.07 5.07 -1.33
C THR A 93 -9.25 6.35 -1.48
N SER A 94 -9.90 7.51 -1.58
CA SER A 94 -9.23 8.81 -1.63
C SER A 94 -8.33 9.05 -0.42
N ALA A 95 -8.76 8.63 0.78
CA ALA A 95 -7.97 8.71 2.00
C ALA A 95 -6.70 7.86 1.95
N GLU A 96 -6.79 6.63 1.44
CA GLU A 96 -5.60 5.78 1.23
C GLU A 96 -4.63 6.39 0.23
N ILE A 97 -5.14 7.02 -0.84
CA ILE A 97 -4.31 7.70 -1.85
C ILE A 97 -3.60 8.91 -1.23
N ALA A 98 -4.31 9.74 -0.46
CA ALA A 98 -3.70 10.89 0.21
C ALA A 98 -2.62 10.46 1.23
N GLN A 99 -2.88 9.41 2.00
CA GLN A 99 -1.88 8.81 2.90
C GLN A 99 -0.68 8.27 2.13
N MET A 100 -0.91 7.56 1.04
CA MET A 100 0.14 7.04 0.17
C MET A 100 1.02 8.16 -0.39
N ASP A 101 0.43 9.25 -0.90
CA ASP A 101 1.16 10.39 -1.45
C ASP A 101 2.03 11.06 -0.39
N ALA A 102 1.48 11.28 0.82
CA ALA A 102 2.23 11.83 1.95
C ALA A 102 3.42 10.93 2.33
N VAL A 103 3.21 9.61 2.40
CA VAL A 103 4.26 8.64 2.75
C VAL A 103 5.34 8.54 1.67
N ILE A 104 4.95 8.60 0.39
CA ILE A 104 5.92 8.59 -0.72
C ILE A 104 6.78 9.86 -0.68
N ASP A 105 6.24 11.00 -0.25
CA ASP A 105 7.02 12.22 -0.07
C ASP A 105 8.11 12.09 1.00
N TRP A 106 7.92 11.26 2.03
CA TRP A 106 8.97 11.00 3.03
C TRP A 106 10.23 10.42 2.39
N LEU A 107 10.08 9.60 1.35
CA LEU A 107 11.22 9.04 0.60
C LEU A 107 11.94 10.12 -0.21
N ARG A 108 11.23 11.16 -0.66
CA ARG A 108 11.83 12.33 -1.31
C ARG A 108 12.70 13.10 -0.32
N GLN A 109 12.19 13.34 0.88
CA GLN A 109 12.98 13.95 1.95
C GLN A 109 14.21 13.10 2.26
N LEU A 110 14.04 11.79 2.45
CA LEU A 110 15.15 10.89 2.75
C LEU A 110 16.24 10.94 1.66
N ARG A 111 15.84 11.11 0.39
CA ARG A 111 16.77 11.21 -0.74
C ARG A 111 17.62 12.48 -0.70
N LEU A 112 17.09 13.58 -0.18
CA LEU A 112 17.85 14.83 0.01
C LEU A 112 18.96 14.66 1.06
N VAL A 113 18.77 13.76 2.03
CA VAL A 113 19.70 13.52 3.14
C VAL A 113 20.72 12.43 2.77
N ASP A 114 20.24 11.28 2.31
CA ASP A 114 21.07 10.17 1.84
C ASP A 114 20.32 9.40 0.73
N SER A 115 20.79 9.58 -0.50
CA SER A 115 20.23 8.92 -1.68
C SER A 115 20.30 7.38 -1.62
N GLY A 116 21.32 6.84 -0.94
CA GLY A 116 21.48 5.41 -0.73
C GLY A 116 20.49 4.85 0.29
N MET A 117 20.19 5.59 1.36
CA MET A 117 19.13 5.22 2.31
C MET A 117 17.75 5.24 1.65
N ALA A 118 17.46 6.27 0.84
CA ALA A 118 16.21 6.36 0.10
C ALA A 118 16.04 5.19 -0.89
N LEU A 119 17.10 4.84 -1.62
CA LEU A 119 17.09 3.72 -2.57
C LEU A 119 16.84 2.38 -1.85
N VAL A 120 17.55 2.11 -0.75
CA VAL A 120 17.39 0.86 0.01
C VAL A 120 15.99 0.75 0.57
N THR A 121 15.47 1.82 1.15
CA THR A 121 14.16 1.85 1.82
C THR A 121 13.01 1.73 0.83
N SER A 122 13.08 2.42 -0.32
CA SER A 122 12.08 2.32 -1.38
C SER A 122 12.02 0.92 -2.01
N LEU A 123 13.17 0.34 -2.37
CA LEU A 123 13.23 -1.01 -2.95
C LEU A 123 12.78 -2.08 -1.95
N TRP A 124 13.14 -1.92 -0.68
CA TRP A 124 12.66 -2.77 0.40
C TRP A 124 11.14 -2.73 0.50
N ALA A 125 10.56 -1.53 0.68
CA ALA A 125 9.12 -1.36 0.88
C ALA A 125 8.31 -1.88 -0.33
N ALA A 126 8.75 -1.58 -1.55
CA ALA A 126 8.13 -2.08 -2.77
C ALA A 126 8.21 -3.61 -2.91
N ARG A 127 9.32 -4.23 -2.50
CA ARG A 127 9.45 -5.71 -2.53
C ARG A 127 8.57 -6.36 -1.47
N THR A 128 8.55 -5.80 -0.26
CA THR A 128 7.76 -6.32 0.86
C THR A 128 6.26 -6.17 0.60
N ALA A 129 5.81 -5.05 0.03
CA ALA A 129 4.42 -4.86 -0.41
C ALA A 129 3.94 -5.95 -1.38
N ARG A 130 4.85 -6.46 -2.22
CA ARG A 130 4.59 -7.52 -3.21
C ARG A 130 4.81 -8.94 -2.67
N GLY A 131 5.05 -9.11 -1.37
CA GLY A 131 5.36 -10.40 -0.76
C GLY A 131 6.65 -11.06 -1.27
N ARG A 132 7.59 -10.28 -1.83
CA ARG A 132 8.83 -10.81 -2.42
C ARG A 132 9.98 -10.80 -1.41
N SER A 133 10.87 -11.79 -1.53
CA SER A 133 12.03 -11.94 -0.65
C SER A 133 13.04 -10.80 -0.78
N VAL A 134 13.40 -10.19 0.35
CA VAL A 134 14.47 -9.19 0.48
C VAL A 134 15.85 -9.81 0.27
N LYS A 135 16.04 -11.09 0.66
CA LYS A 135 17.30 -11.82 0.42
C LYS A 135 17.57 -11.97 -1.08
N ALA A 136 16.51 -12.24 -1.87
CA ALA A 136 16.61 -12.29 -3.32
C ALA A 136 16.98 -10.93 -3.91
N LEU A 137 16.42 -9.83 -3.39
CA LEU A 137 16.80 -8.47 -3.78
C LEU A 137 18.29 -8.20 -3.52
N CYS A 138 18.80 -8.53 -2.33
CA CYS A 138 20.21 -8.35 -2.00
C CYS A 138 21.13 -9.16 -2.93
N LYS A 139 20.74 -10.40 -3.28
CA LYS A 139 21.48 -11.23 -4.24
C LYS A 139 21.49 -10.60 -5.64
N GLU A 140 20.34 -10.13 -6.13
CA GLU A 140 20.17 -9.49 -7.44
C GLU A 140 21.02 -8.21 -7.56
N LYS A 141 21.02 -7.38 -6.51
CA LYS A 141 21.78 -6.11 -6.47
C LYS A 141 23.23 -6.27 -6.00
N LYS A 142 23.68 -7.50 -5.72
CA LYS A 142 25.01 -7.80 -5.15
C LYS A 142 25.32 -7.00 -3.88
N TRP A 143 24.33 -6.82 -3.01
CA TRP A 143 24.46 -6.11 -1.75
C TRP A 143 24.67 -7.07 -0.58
N ALA A 144 25.55 -6.69 0.34
CA ALA A 144 25.71 -7.39 1.61
C ALA A 144 24.43 -7.24 2.47
N PRO A 145 23.76 -8.34 2.89
CA PRO A 145 22.51 -8.26 3.63
C PRO A 145 22.60 -7.46 4.93
N HIS A 146 23.69 -7.63 5.68
CA HIS A 146 23.91 -6.90 6.93
C HIS A 146 23.93 -5.37 6.71
N THR A 147 24.69 -4.91 5.70
CA THR A 147 24.76 -3.49 5.34
C THR A 147 23.41 -2.95 4.90
N PHE A 148 22.64 -3.75 4.14
CA PHE A 148 21.29 -3.40 3.72
C PHE A 148 20.37 -3.18 4.91
N TYR A 149 20.28 -4.14 5.83
CA TYR A 149 19.41 -4.03 7.01
C TYR A 149 19.84 -2.89 7.92
N ARG A 150 21.15 -2.66 8.10
CA ARG A 150 21.66 -1.52 8.86
C ARG A 150 21.27 -0.18 8.24
N LYS A 151 21.42 -0.02 6.92
CA LYS A 151 21.01 1.21 6.22
C LYS A 151 19.50 1.43 6.30
N ARG A 152 18.70 0.37 6.12
CA ARG A 152 17.24 0.44 6.26
C ARG A 152 16.84 0.86 7.68
N ALA A 153 17.41 0.22 8.71
CA ALA A 153 17.11 0.56 10.10
C ALA A 153 17.43 2.04 10.39
N LYS A 154 18.62 2.50 9.98
CA LYS A 154 19.02 3.90 10.11
C LYS A 154 18.06 4.86 9.38
N ALA A 155 17.61 4.50 8.19
CA ALA A 155 16.65 5.29 7.41
C ALA A 155 15.28 5.39 8.11
N LEU A 156 14.76 4.29 8.64
CA LEU A 156 13.47 4.27 9.34
C LEU A 156 13.53 5.06 10.65
N SER A 157 14.60 4.91 11.43
CA SER A 157 14.80 5.72 12.64
C SER A 157 14.90 7.21 12.33
N TYR A 158 15.65 7.58 11.28
CA TYR A 158 15.74 8.97 10.84
C TYR A 158 14.38 9.55 10.45
N LEU A 159 13.59 8.80 9.67
CA LEU A 159 12.25 9.25 9.26
C LEU A 159 11.32 9.38 10.47
N ALA A 160 11.35 8.44 11.42
CA ALA A 160 10.55 8.54 12.64
C ALA A 160 10.88 9.82 13.43
N SER A 161 12.16 10.12 13.66
CA SER A 161 12.59 11.38 14.28
C SER A 161 12.09 12.60 13.51
N TRP A 162 12.30 12.62 12.19
CA TRP A 162 11.93 13.75 11.34
C TRP A 162 10.41 14.00 11.29
N LEU A 163 9.58 12.95 11.31
CA LEU A 163 8.13 13.06 11.36
C LEU A 163 7.66 13.64 12.70
N ASN A 164 8.26 13.19 13.80
CA ASN A 164 7.97 13.69 15.13
C ASN A 164 8.39 15.16 15.28
N ASP A 165 9.55 15.55 14.75
CA ASP A 165 10.03 16.95 14.77
C ASP A 165 9.08 17.90 14.03
N ARG A 166 8.35 17.37 13.04
CA ARG A 166 7.34 18.12 12.26
C ARG A 166 5.92 18.02 12.82
N ASN A 167 5.73 17.34 13.95
CA ASN A 167 4.43 17.10 14.58
C ASN A 167 3.40 16.46 13.61
N ILE A 168 3.86 15.55 12.75
CA ILE A 168 2.96 14.82 11.84
C ILE A 168 2.23 13.74 12.65
N LEU A 169 0.89 13.80 12.64
CA LEU A 169 0.04 12.83 13.34
C LEU A 169 0.17 11.42 12.74
N VAL A 170 0.07 10.41 13.61
CA VAL A 170 0.07 8.99 13.25
C VAL A 170 -1.31 8.58 12.71
N PHE A 171 -1.34 7.72 11.68
CA PHE A 171 -2.57 7.27 10.99
C PHE A 171 -2.49 5.83 10.48
#